data_AF-A0A7V6TFF2-F1
#
_entry.id   AF-A0A7V6TFF2-F1
#
_cell.length_a   1.000
_cell.length_b   1.000
_cell.length_c   1.000
_cell.angle_alpha   90.00
_cell.angle_beta   90.00
_cell.angle_gamma   90.00
#
_symmetry.space_group_name_H-M   'P 1'
#
loop_
_entity.id
_entity.type
_entity.pdbx_description
1 polymer ?
#
loop_
_entity_poly.entity_id
_entity_poly.type
_entity_poly.pdbx_seq_one_letter_code
_entity_poly.pdbx_strand_id
1 'polypeptide(L)'
;MKRLLFLILLICPLLIFAQMSLPTIPGDTAEDERFEDTDNTEWGFGVIVGSISHNGIAYSQLRIRPEINLGKFGFGLDLDFLFSPDGSLRKDDWDDWQDYIDKIFFIRWANRNDPIYFKAGCFPSYTLGNGLIFDHYTNMTRYPEVKNVGAQVGFNIPTLNIGGEIFTHNIYKNEILAATAHIKPLSMLSIPYLKDIKLGLNFGVDRDQYAKYIDSDGDGIPDVYDKFPNDKRYWLDTDNDGIPDEIDIDINGTGLIDHPSINPYVGDIYPGITAGADSTAFNWHIVQDQATKIKKAKSLYISSIDYSLPIIDTDRLKLQNYGEFAIINGHGNGLIFPGFGAKFFIFDAKLEMRTFSNGFVPGFFDRLYDEQRSKFHTTIESCDDLNVCYRSYGLSTKEDLLNDAYSSVGWFGFVRASILDFAYFKIAYQDMYSSKNTIGQSLWSSVTVNPTFIPNLEEAGIYYSQVHSKYINFMNPRNEAASLTGRVQYQLSESTSMVASYSETYQDINQDGVIKGKDEIISTFNMGVQFKF
;
A
#
# COMPACT_ATOMS: atom_id res chain seq x y z
N MET A 1 3.02 25.75 36.45
CA MET A 1 2.26 25.38 35.23
C MET A 1 2.89 25.88 33.93
N LYS A 2 3.20 27.17 33.75
CA LYS A 2 3.81 27.67 32.48
C LYS A 2 5.19 27.08 32.11
N ARG A 3 6.03 26.70 33.08
CA ARG A 3 7.33 26.04 32.82
C ARG A 3 7.23 24.56 32.42
N LEU A 4 6.15 23.87 32.78
CA LEU A 4 5.91 22.47 32.36
C LEU A 4 5.38 22.43 30.91
N LEU A 5 4.52 23.40 30.57
CA LEU A 5 3.99 23.58 29.21
C LEU A 5 5.10 23.89 28.20
N PHE A 6 6.09 24.71 28.59
CA PHE A 6 7.25 25.01 27.75
C PHE A 6 8.18 23.81 27.55
N LEU A 7 8.24 22.89 28.51
CA LEU A 7 9.02 21.65 28.41
C LEU A 7 8.33 20.61 27.53
N ILE A 8 6.99 20.56 27.56
CA ILE A 8 6.16 19.74 26.65
C ILE A 8 6.22 20.28 25.22
N LEU A 9 6.16 21.60 25.03
CA LEU A 9 6.32 22.26 23.72
C LEU A 9 7.72 22.11 23.11
N LEU A 10 8.76 21.94 23.93
CA LEU A 10 10.13 21.69 23.45
C LEU A 10 10.39 20.22 23.09
N ILE A 11 9.57 19.28 23.58
CA ILE A 11 9.64 17.85 23.25
C ILE A 11 8.73 17.50 22.06
N CYS A 12 7.70 18.31 21.78
CA CYS A 12 6.75 18.09 20.68
C CYS A 12 7.35 17.99 19.26
N PRO A 13 8.43 18.67 18.85
CA PRO A 13 8.97 18.49 17.50
C PRO A 13 9.78 17.18 17.35
N LEU A 14 10.03 16.45 18.45
CA LEU A 14 10.82 15.21 18.45
C LEU A 14 9.96 13.94 18.44
N LEU A 15 8.63 14.06 18.51
CA LEU A 15 7.72 12.94 18.30
C LEU A 15 7.44 12.80 16.80
N ILE A 16 8.48 12.40 16.06
CA ILE A 16 8.31 11.88 14.71
C ILE A 16 7.45 10.62 14.84
N PHE A 17 6.28 10.62 14.20
CA PHE A 17 5.50 9.41 14.01
C PHE A 17 6.37 8.39 13.28
N ALA A 18 6.84 7.37 13.99
CA ALA A 18 7.41 6.20 13.35
C ALA A 18 6.29 5.32 12.78
N GLN A 19 5.52 5.85 11.82
CA GLN A 19 4.78 5.01 10.88
C GLN A 19 5.75 4.59 9.78
N MET A 20 6.77 3.81 10.16
CA MET A 20 7.53 3.08 9.15
C MET A 20 6.75 1.81 8.84
N SER A 21 6.45 1.60 7.55
CA SER A 21 6.01 0.31 7.06
C SER A 21 6.96 -0.76 7.59
N LEU A 22 6.42 -1.77 8.27
CA LEU A 22 7.20 -2.94 8.65
C LEU A 22 7.89 -3.48 7.39
N PRO A 23 9.19 -3.79 7.41
CA PRO A 23 9.83 -4.47 6.30
C PRO A 23 9.10 -5.80 6.09
N THR A 24 8.33 -5.91 5.00
CA THR A 24 7.53 -7.09 4.71
C THR A 24 8.39 -8.14 4.00
N ILE A 25 8.43 -9.35 4.56
CA ILE A 25 8.96 -10.50 3.83
C ILE A 25 7.82 -11.13 3.05
N PRO A 26 8.02 -11.52 1.77
CA PRO A 26 6.99 -12.20 0.99
C PRO A 26 6.32 -13.35 1.77
N GLY A 27 4.99 -13.33 1.83
CA GLY A 27 4.18 -14.29 2.60
C GLY A 27 4.14 -14.09 4.11
N ASP A 28 4.42 -12.88 4.62
CA ASP A 28 4.14 -12.52 6.02
C ASP A 28 2.65 -12.25 6.21
N THR A 29 2.04 -12.86 7.24
CA THR A 29 0.68 -12.56 7.69
C THR A 29 0.63 -11.21 8.40
N ALA A 30 -0.43 -10.43 8.23
CA ALA A 30 -0.60 -9.18 8.98
C ALA A 30 -0.83 -9.46 10.47
N GLU A 31 -0.32 -8.60 11.36
CA GLU A 31 -0.39 -8.81 12.82
C GLU A 31 -1.83 -8.89 13.38
N ASP A 32 -2.76 -8.20 12.73
CA ASP A 32 -4.17 -8.08 13.13
C ASP A 32 -5.03 -9.29 12.73
N GLU A 33 -4.51 -10.21 11.88
CA GLU A 33 -5.18 -11.50 11.60
C GLU A 33 -5.35 -12.35 12.87
N ARG A 34 -4.58 -12.07 13.95
CA ARG A 34 -4.61 -12.83 15.21
C ARG A 34 -5.97 -12.81 15.93
N PHE A 35 -6.73 -11.71 15.83
CA PHE A 35 -8.09 -11.60 16.41
C PHE A 35 -9.19 -12.06 15.45
N GLU A 36 -8.85 -12.33 14.17
CA GLU A 36 -9.84 -12.69 13.16
C GLU A 36 -10.35 -14.13 13.29
N ASP A 37 -9.63 -15.02 13.98
CA ASP A 37 -9.90 -16.47 14.00
C ASP A 37 -10.41 -17.02 15.35
N THR A 38 -10.84 -16.17 16.28
CA THR A 38 -11.25 -16.60 17.64
C THR A 38 -12.77 -16.63 17.81
N ASP A 39 -13.34 -17.81 18.09
CA ASP A 39 -14.73 -17.97 18.57
C ASP A 39 -14.89 -17.69 20.08
N ASN A 40 -13.77 -17.40 20.76
CA ASN A 40 -13.77 -17.15 22.19
C ASN A 40 -14.19 -15.71 22.50
N THR A 41 -14.73 -15.52 23.71
CA THR A 41 -14.99 -14.18 24.22
C THR A 41 -13.67 -13.51 24.57
N GLU A 42 -13.33 -12.46 23.83
CA GLU A 42 -12.11 -11.69 24.00
C GLU A 42 -12.44 -10.19 24.03
N TRP A 43 -11.69 -9.45 24.84
CA TRP A 43 -11.83 -8.01 24.97
C TRP A 43 -10.50 -7.37 24.63
N GLY A 44 -10.50 -6.48 23.65
CA GLY A 44 -9.39 -5.60 23.30
C GLY A 44 -9.76 -4.17 23.70
N PHE A 45 -8.78 -3.37 24.10
CA PHE A 45 -9.02 -1.96 24.34
C PHE A 45 -7.76 -1.15 24.10
N GLY A 46 -7.90 -0.17 23.21
CA GLY A 46 -6.85 0.73 22.83
C GLY A 46 -7.11 2.21 23.06
N VAL A 47 -6.08 3.03 23.25
CA VAL A 47 -6.17 4.49 23.56
C VAL A 47 -5.13 5.40 22.90
N ILE A 48 -5.16 5.61 21.57
CA ILE A 48 -4.68 6.82 20.85
C ILE A 48 -4.24 8.03 21.68
N VAL A 49 -2.97 8.39 21.89
CA VAL A 49 -2.62 9.77 22.31
C VAL A 49 -1.47 10.26 21.46
N GLY A 50 -1.61 11.41 20.83
CA GLY A 50 -0.57 11.94 19.94
C GLY A 50 -0.83 13.37 19.55
N SER A 51 -0.15 13.84 18.52
CA SER A 51 -0.48 15.12 17.89
C SER A 51 -0.44 14.97 16.39
N ILE A 52 -1.57 15.19 15.70
CA ILE A 52 -1.65 15.15 14.24
C ILE A 52 -1.59 16.58 13.70
N SER A 53 -0.86 16.80 12.61
CA SER A 53 -0.92 18.08 11.90
C SER A 53 -1.76 17.93 10.65
N HIS A 54 -2.78 18.76 10.51
CA HIS A 54 -3.64 18.81 9.33
C HIS A 54 -3.69 20.25 8.85
N ASN A 55 -3.35 20.49 7.56
CA ASN A 55 -3.28 21.82 6.95
C ASN A 55 -2.45 22.85 7.75
N GLY A 56 -1.34 22.41 8.36
CA GLY A 56 -0.44 23.27 9.13
C GLY A 56 -0.90 23.61 10.56
N ILE A 57 -2.07 23.13 10.99
CA ILE A 57 -2.55 23.25 12.38
C ILE A 57 -2.23 21.95 13.12
N ALA A 58 -1.60 22.06 14.30
CA ALA A 58 -1.33 20.92 15.17
C ALA A 58 -2.51 20.67 16.11
N TYR A 59 -3.09 19.47 16.04
CA TYR A 59 -4.13 18.99 16.93
C TYR A 59 -3.53 18.02 17.93
N SER A 60 -4.00 18.04 19.18
CA SER A 60 -3.75 16.95 20.14
C SER A 60 -4.78 15.86 19.89
N GLN A 61 -4.35 14.63 19.70
CA GLN A 61 -5.22 13.49 19.42
C GLN A 61 -5.42 12.67 20.70
N LEU A 62 -6.67 12.31 20.98
CA LEU A 62 -7.04 11.19 21.84
C LEU A 62 -7.92 10.25 21.00
N ARG A 63 -7.54 9.01 20.79
CA ARG A 63 -8.36 8.04 20.07
C ARG A 63 -8.57 6.80 20.93
N ILE A 64 -9.72 6.15 20.86
CA ILE A 64 -10.05 5.02 21.73
C ILE A 64 -10.64 3.91 20.88
N ARG A 65 -10.10 2.69 21.04
CA ARG A 65 -10.42 1.51 20.24
C ARG A 65 -10.85 0.33 21.11
N PRO A 66 -12.08 0.33 21.65
CA PRO A 66 -12.62 -0.85 22.29
C PRO A 66 -12.94 -1.91 21.23
N GLU A 67 -12.55 -3.14 21.49
CA GLU A 67 -12.84 -4.31 20.68
C GLU A 67 -13.44 -5.41 21.55
N ILE A 68 -14.49 -6.04 21.04
CA ILE A 68 -15.21 -7.09 21.76
C ILE A 68 -15.52 -8.21 20.77
N ASN A 69 -15.09 -9.41 21.12
CA ASN A 69 -15.54 -10.65 20.50
C ASN A 69 -16.48 -11.37 21.47
N LEU A 70 -17.70 -11.68 21.03
CA LEU A 70 -18.73 -12.40 21.77
C LEU A 70 -19.19 -13.60 20.91
N GLY A 71 -18.50 -14.73 21.07
CA GLY A 71 -18.73 -15.88 20.20
C GLY A 71 -18.43 -15.52 18.75
N LYS A 72 -19.41 -15.71 17.87
CA LYS A 72 -19.28 -15.37 16.44
C LYS A 72 -19.35 -13.86 16.16
N PHE A 73 -19.89 -13.06 17.07
CA PHE A 73 -20.01 -11.63 16.83
C PHE A 73 -18.72 -10.93 17.25
N GLY A 74 -18.18 -10.08 16.36
CA GLY A 74 -17.05 -9.21 16.65
C GLY A 74 -17.41 -7.76 16.38
N PHE A 75 -16.98 -6.86 17.25
CA PHE A 75 -17.22 -5.43 17.13
C PHE A 75 -16.04 -4.63 17.64
N GLY A 76 -15.54 -3.72 16.80
CA GLY A 76 -14.50 -2.76 17.17
C GLY A 76 -14.96 -1.34 16.86
N LEU A 77 -14.69 -0.40 17.76
CA LEU A 77 -14.81 1.03 17.49
C LEU A 77 -13.42 1.66 17.29
N ASP A 78 -13.41 2.82 16.66
CA ASP A 78 -12.26 3.69 16.47
C ASP A 78 -12.68 5.14 16.70
N LEU A 79 -12.75 5.54 17.97
CA LEU A 79 -13.24 6.84 18.38
C LEU A 79 -12.08 7.84 18.38
N ASP A 80 -11.93 8.64 17.33
CA ASP A 80 -10.88 9.66 17.24
C ASP A 80 -11.35 11.05 17.67
N PHE A 81 -10.69 11.63 18.67
CA PHE A 81 -10.96 12.96 19.22
C PHE A 81 -9.75 13.87 18.99
N LEU A 82 -9.88 14.83 18.07
CA LEU A 82 -8.85 15.82 17.77
C LEU A 82 -9.14 17.14 18.48
N PHE A 83 -8.20 17.64 19.27
CA PHE A 83 -8.31 18.88 20.02
C PHE A 83 -7.39 19.95 19.44
N SER A 84 -7.96 21.08 19.05
CA SER A 84 -7.24 22.27 18.59
C SER A 84 -6.32 22.85 19.69
N PRO A 85 -5.36 23.72 19.35
CA PRO A 85 -4.49 24.37 20.34
C PRO A 85 -5.22 25.18 21.43
N ASP A 86 -6.44 25.62 21.16
CA ASP A 86 -7.32 26.30 22.11
C ASP A 86 -8.10 25.33 23.03
N GLY A 87 -7.95 24.02 22.83
CA GLY A 87 -8.62 22.95 23.58
C GLY A 87 -10.01 22.59 23.06
N SER A 88 -10.48 23.18 21.95
CA SER A 88 -11.74 22.82 21.32
C SER A 88 -11.64 21.50 20.56
N LEU A 89 -12.67 20.65 20.63
CA LEU A 89 -12.77 19.45 19.79
C LEU A 89 -13.02 19.88 18.34
N ARG A 90 -12.30 19.28 17.39
CA ARG A 90 -12.55 19.44 15.96
C ARG A 90 -13.93 18.87 15.63
N LYS A 91 -14.84 19.74 15.20
CA LYS A 91 -16.23 19.39 14.93
C LYS A 91 -16.41 18.68 13.59
N ASP A 92 -15.56 19.01 12.61
CA ASP A 92 -15.57 18.40 11.29
C ASP A 92 -15.49 16.86 11.31
N ASP A 93 -14.96 16.26 12.39
CA ASP A 93 -14.88 14.80 12.54
C ASP A 93 -16.15 14.15 13.14
N TRP A 94 -17.24 14.92 13.30
CA TRP A 94 -18.48 14.54 14.00
C TRP A 94 -19.76 15.16 13.41
N ASP A 95 -19.65 15.93 12.33
CA ASP A 95 -20.76 16.76 11.83
C ASP A 95 -21.58 16.03 10.74
N ASP A 96 -20.99 15.05 10.03
CA ASP A 96 -21.65 14.26 8.99
C ASP A 96 -21.94 12.82 9.42
N TRP A 97 -22.98 12.20 8.85
CA TRP A 97 -23.36 10.82 9.16
C TRP A 97 -22.26 9.79 8.81
N GLN A 98 -21.41 10.12 7.85
CA GLN A 98 -20.26 9.30 7.43
C GLN A 98 -19.21 9.24 8.54
N ASP A 99 -18.98 10.34 9.25
CA ASP A 99 -18.01 10.42 10.35
C ASP A 99 -18.34 9.43 11.48
N TYR A 100 -19.62 9.21 11.74
CA TYR A 100 -20.09 8.24 12.73
C TYR A 100 -19.81 6.80 12.29
N ILE A 101 -19.90 6.50 10.99
CA ILE A 101 -19.57 5.17 10.47
C ILE A 101 -18.06 4.96 10.48
N ASP A 102 -17.28 6.01 10.23
CA ASP A 102 -15.83 5.97 10.38
C ASP A 102 -15.40 5.76 11.83
N LYS A 103 -16.28 5.92 12.82
CA LYS A 103 -16.02 5.51 14.20
C LYS A 103 -16.15 4.01 14.44
N ILE A 104 -16.64 3.23 13.47
CA ILE A 104 -16.71 1.77 13.54
C ILE A 104 -15.42 1.22 12.94
N PHE A 105 -14.61 0.52 13.72
CA PHE A 105 -13.38 -0.12 13.24
C PHE A 105 -13.71 -1.37 12.43
N PHE A 106 -14.55 -2.25 13.00
CA PHE A 106 -15.18 -3.32 12.27
C PHE A 106 -16.47 -3.80 12.95
N ILE A 107 -17.34 -4.41 12.15
CA ILE A 107 -18.40 -5.31 12.60
C ILE A 107 -18.18 -6.63 11.88
N ARG A 108 -18.19 -7.73 12.63
CA ARG A 108 -18.01 -9.09 12.10
C ARG A 108 -19.09 -10.01 12.63
N TRP A 109 -19.52 -10.93 11.78
CA TRP A 109 -20.22 -12.14 12.19
C TRP A 109 -19.51 -13.36 11.61
N ALA A 110 -19.15 -14.28 12.50
CA ALA A 110 -18.53 -15.57 12.22
C ALA A 110 -17.15 -15.47 11.56
N ASN A 111 -16.44 -16.60 11.50
CA ASN A 111 -15.11 -16.66 10.88
C ASN A 111 -15.23 -17.08 9.41
N ARG A 112 -14.19 -16.84 8.60
CA ARG A 112 -14.20 -17.12 7.15
C ARG A 112 -14.49 -18.58 6.78
N ASN A 113 -14.30 -19.51 7.72
CA ASN A 113 -14.58 -20.94 7.58
C ASN A 113 -16.01 -21.35 7.98
N ASP A 114 -16.79 -20.44 8.57
CA ASP A 114 -18.17 -20.72 8.98
C ASP A 114 -19.15 -20.75 7.79
N PRO A 115 -20.34 -21.37 7.93
CA PRO A 115 -21.29 -21.49 6.83
C PRO A 115 -21.76 -20.18 6.22
N ILE A 116 -21.88 -19.11 7.02
CA ILE A 116 -22.18 -17.76 6.57
C ILE A 116 -21.39 -16.82 7.47
N TYR A 117 -20.63 -15.91 6.86
CA TYR A 117 -19.86 -14.91 7.58
C TYR A 117 -19.92 -13.57 6.84
N PHE A 118 -19.77 -12.50 7.60
CA PHE A 118 -19.55 -11.17 7.04
C PHE A 118 -18.61 -10.37 7.91
N LYS A 119 -17.93 -9.42 7.30
CA LYS A 119 -17.14 -8.40 7.98
C LYS A 119 -17.32 -7.08 7.25
N ALA A 120 -17.47 -5.98 7.98
CA ALA A 120 -17.44 -4.63 7.46
C ALA A 120 -16.47 -3.78 8.29
N GLY A 121 -15.72 -2.88 7.67
CA GLY A 121 -14.72 -2.03 8.33
C GLY A 121 -13.31 -2.18 7.75
N CYS A 122 -12.31 -2.21 8.63
CA CYS A 122 -10.90 -2.28 8.26
C CYS A 122 -10.43 -3.73 7.98
N PHE A 123 -9.67 -3.91 6.91
CA PHE A 123 -9.11 -5.19 6.47
C PHE A 123 -7.58 -5.11 6.42
N PRO A 124 -6.88 -5.71 7.39
CA PRO A 124 -5.43 -5.61 7.50
C PRO A 124 -4.69 -6.46 6.45
N SER A 125 -5.39 -7.43 5.86
CA SER A 125 -4.88 -8.36 4.87
C SER A 125 -6.05 -9.06 4.16
N TYR A 126 -5.90 -9.29 2.86
CA TYR A 126 -6.85 -10.02 2.03
C TYR A 126 -6.09 -10.70 0.89
N THR A 127 -6.16 -12.02 0.87
CA THR A 127 -5.46 -12.88 -0.11
C THR A 127 -6.45 -13.79 -0.82
N LEU A 128 -6.25 -13.93 -2.14
CA LEU A 128 -6.98 -14.85 -3.00
C LEU A 128 -6.06 -15.91 -3.59
N GLY A 129 -6.57 -17.15 -3.71
CA GLY A 129 -5.78 -18.28 -4.19
C GLY A 129 -4.52 -18.49 -3.35
N ASN A 130 -3.38 -18.58 -4.02
CA ASN A 130 -2.04 -18.67 -3.40
C ASN A 130 -1.27 -17.34 -3.49
N GLY A 131 -1.95 -16.23 -3.81
CA GLY A 131 -1.38 -14.89 -3.84
C GLY A 131 -0.91 -14.41 -5.21
N LEU A 132 -1.29 -15.04 -6.33
CA LEU A 132 -0.90 -14.51 -7.65
C LEU A 132 -1.63 -13.22 -8.03
N ILE A 133 -2.85 -13.00 -7.56
CA ILE A 133 -3.67 -11.84 -7.94
C ILE A 133 -3.85 -10.83 -6.81
N PHE A 134 -4.20 -11.30 -5.61
CA PHE A 134 -4.30 -10.54 -4.37
C PHE A 134 -3.36 -11.17 -3.36
N ASP A 135 -2.32 -10.45 -2.97
CA ASP A 135 -1.30 -10.90 -2.02
C ASP A 135 -1.28 -9.96 -0.81
N HIS A 136 -1.99 -10.36 0.24
CA HIS A 136 -2.13 -9.59 1.49
C HIS A 136 -2.64 -8.15 1.26
N TYR A 137 -3.48 -7.89 0.24
CA TYR A 137 -4.07 -6.58 0.00
C TYR A 137 -4.70 -6.01 1.27
N THR A 138 -4.55 -4.72 1.53
CA THR A 138 -5.17 -4.05 2.68
C THR A 138 -5.85 -2.77 2.23
N ASN A 139 -7.02 -2.50 2.80
CA ASN A 139 -7.68 -1.20 2.64
C ASN A 139 -7.21 -0.19 3.69
N MET A 140 -6.18 -0.53 4.48
CA MET A 140 -5.68 0.26 5.60
C MET A 140 -4.33 0.93 5.31
N THR A 141 -3.88 0.95 4.06
CA THR A 141 -2.54 1.44 3.68
C THR A 141 -2.28 2.88 4.14
N ARG A 142 -3.31 3.74 4.11
CA ARG A 142 -3.28 5.15 4.54
C ARG A 142 -3.88 5.36 5.94
N TYR A 143 -4.21 4.30 6.65
CA TYR A 143 -4.71 4.41 8.01
C TYR A 143 -3.58 4.94 8.92
N PRO A 144 -3.83 5.91 9.82
CA PRO A 144 -5.13 6.42 10.25
C PRO A 144 -5.64 7.67 9.50
N GLU A 145 -4.87 8.23 8.57
CA GLU A 145 -5.21 9.48 7.86
C GLU A 145 -6.42 9.32 6.94
N VAL A 146 -6.51 8.19 6.24
CA VAL A 146 -7.67 7.82 5.43
C VAL A 146 -8.18 6.48 5.93
N LYS A 147 -9.44 6.46 6.38
CA LYS A 147 -10.12 5.24 6.80
C LYS A 147 -11.03 4.74 5.68
N ASN A 148 -10.75 3.53 5.20
CA ASN A 148 -11.66 2.84 4.29
C ASN A 148 -12.56 1.88 5.06
N VAL A 149 -13.86 1.94 4.78
CA VAL A 149 -14.85 1.00 5.31
C VAL A 149 -15.12 -0.06 4.25
N GLY A 150 -14.37 -1.16 4.28
CA GLY A 150 -14.55 -2.29 3.37
C GLY A 150 -15.70 -3.19 3.80
N ALA A 151 -16.05 -4.16 2.95
CA ALA A 151 -16.97 -5.23 3.32
C ALA A 151 -16.60 -6.55 2.66
N GLN A 152 -16.85 -7.64 3.38
CA GLN A 152 -16.69 -9.02 2.96
C GLN A 152 -17.95 -9.78 3.35
N VAL A 153 -18.48 -10.58 2.42
CA VAL A 153 -19.57 -11.51 2.68
C VAL A 153 -19.21 -12.83 2.04
N GLY A 154 -19.33 -13.92 2.79
CA GLY A 154 -19.07 -15.24 2.26
C GLY A 154 -19.96 -16.31 2.86
N PHE A 155 -19.95 -17.44 2.18
CA PHE A 155 -20.71 -18.62 2.54
C PHE A 155 -19.89 -19.87 2.30
N ASN A 156 -20.12 -20.88 3.13
CA ASN A 156 -19.62 -22.23 2.98
C ASN A 156 -20.79 -23.20 3.15
N ILE A 157 -20.92 -24.18 2.27
CA ILE A 157 -21.94 -25.23 2.33
C ILE A 157 -21.19 -26.55 2.56
N PRO A 158 -20.94 -26.95 3.83
CA PRO A 158 -20.10 -28.10 4.14
C PRO A 158 -20.62 -29.41 3.53
N THR A 159 -21.95 -29.56 3.42
CA THR A 159 -22.60 -30.74 2.82
C THR A 159 -22.30 -30.90 1.33
N LEU A 160 -22.05 -29.80 0.62
CA LEU A 160 -21.72 -29.79 -0.81
C LEU A 160 -20.22 -29.57 -1.07
N ASN A 161 -19.44 -29.25 -0.04
CA ASN A 161 -18.06 -28.77 -0.17
C ASN A 161 -17.90 -27.63 -1.18
N ILE A 162 -18.85 -26.70 -1.18
CA ILE A 162 -18.84 -25.49 -2.01
C ILE A 162 -18.76 -24.29 -1.07
N GLY A 163 -18.04 -23.25 -1.47
CA GLY A 163 -18.07 -21.97 -0.79
C GLY A 163 -17.72 -20.84 -1.73
N GLY A 164 -17.91 -19.62 -1.27
CA GLY A 164 -17.59 -18.43 -2.03
C GLY A 164 -17.62 -17.19 -1.16
N GLU A 165 -17.03 -16.12 -1.68
CA GLU A 165 -16.95 -14.84 -1.01
C GLU A 165 -16.94 -13.70 -2.02
N ILE A 166 -17.40 -12.53 -1.59
CA ILE A 166 -17.22 -11.26 -2.27
C ILE A 166 -16.62 -10.25 -1.29
N PHE A 167 -15.83 -9.33 -1.83
CA PHE A 167 -15.10 -8.33 -1.08
C PHE A 167 -15.12 -6.98 -1.83
N THR A 168 -15.21 -5.88 -1.08
CA THR A 168 -14.93 -4.52 -1.54
C THR A 168 -14.02 -3.84 -0.53
N HIS A 169 -13.02 -3.11 -1.03
CA HIS A 169 -12.12 -2.34 -0.17
C HIS A 169 -12.82 -1.16 0.54
N ASN A 170 -13.87 -0.62 -0.07
CA ASN A 170 -14.65 0.50 0.43
C ASN A 170 -16.11 0.37 -0.05
N ILE A 171 -17.09 0.45 0.85
CA ILE A 171 -18.52 0.29 0.53
C ILE A 171 -19.13 1.49 -0.21
N TYR A 172 -18.54 2.68 -0.05
CA TYR A 172 -19.02 3.91 -0.69
C TYR A 172 -18.42 4.07 -2.08
N LYS A 173 -17.09 3.94 -2.17
CA LYS A 173 -16.35 4.12 -3.42
C LYS A 173 -16.50 2.94 -4.36
N ASN A 174 -16.49 1.72 -3.79
CA ASN A 174 -16.69 0.47 -4.53
C ASN A 174 -15.73 0.29 -5.73
N GLU A 175 -14.53 0.87 -5.68
CA GLU A 175 -13.56 0.87 -6.78
C GLU A 175 -12.86 -0.49 -6.94
N ILE A 176 -12.30 -1.01 -5.85
CA ILE A 176 -11.64 -2.32 -5.82
C ILE A 176 -12.62 -3.35 -5.28
N LEU A 177 -12.89 -4.37 -6.10
CA LEU A 177 -13.75 -5.51 -5.77
C LEU A 177 -13.01 -6.82 -6.01
N ALA A 178 -13.35 -7.82 -5.21
CA ALA A 178 -12.82 -9.15 -5.37
C ALA A 178 -13.89 -10.21 -5.09
N ALA A 179 -13.75 -11.38 -5.68
CA ALA A 179 -14.64 -12.50 -5.48
C ALA A 179 -13.90 -13.83 -5.61
N THR A 180 -14.33 -14.83 -4.84
CA THR A 180 -13.87 -16.21 -4.96
C THR A 180 -15.03 -17.18 -4.91
N ALA A 181 -14.90 -18.29 -5.61
CA ALA A 181 -15.74 -19.46 -5.47
C ALA A 181 -14.87 -20.71 -5.46
N HIS A 182 -15.22 -21.70 -4.64
CA HIS A 182 -14.46 -22.94 -4.55
C HIS A 182 -15.37 -24.16 -4.39
N ILE A 183 -14.85 -25.31 -4.83
CA ILE A 183 -15.56 -26.60 -4.77
C ILE A 183 -14.58 -27.75 -4.51
N LYS A 184 -15.03 -28.82 -3.85
CA LYS A 184 -14.34 -30.13 -3.84
C LYS A 184 -15.09 -31.14 -4.72
N PRO A 185 -14.81 -31.20 -6.04
CA PRO A 185 -15.66 -31.91 -7.00
C PRO A 185 -15.64 -33.44 -6.81
N LEU A 186 -14.58 -33.98 -6.22
CA LEU A 186 -14.39 -35.42 -6.05
C LEU A 186 -14.76 -35.89 -4.63
N SER A 187 -15.31 -35.03 -3.78
CA SER A 187 -15.59 -35.39 -2.37
C SER A 187 -16.59 -36.53 -2.21
N MET A 188 -17.49 -36.72 -3.19
CA MET A 188 -18.47 -37.81 -3.21
C MET A 188 -17.89 -39.13 -3.77
N LEU A 189 -16.71 -39.08 -4.38
CA LEU A 189 -16.06 -40.26 -4.94
C LEU A 189 -15.10 -40.84 -3.89
N SER A 190 -15.15 -42.16 -3.69
CA SER A 190 -14.26 -42.86 -2.75
C SER A 190 -12.84 -43.07 -3.31
N ILE A 191 -12.28 -42.07 -4.01
CA ILE A 191 -10.93 -42.11 -4.57
C ILE A 191 -9.96 -41.58 -3.51
N PRO A 192 -9.03 -42.40 -2.99
CA PRO A 192 -8.05 -41.96 -2.01
C PRO A 192 -7.23 -40.76 -2.52
N TYR A 193 -6.92 -39.82 -1.62
CA TYR A 193 -6.16 -38.58 -1.86
C TYR A 193 -6.85 -37.55 -2.76
N LEU A 194 -7.49 -37.96 -3.86
CA LEU A 194 -8.15 -37.05 -4.80
C LEU A 194 -9.50 -36.52 -4.31
N LYS A 195 -10.18 -37.21 -3.39
CA LYS A 195 -11.46 -36.75 -2.81
C LYS A 195 -11.37 -35.37 -2.13
N ASP A 196 -10.17 -34.98 -1.69
CA ASP A 196 -9.91 -33.75 -0.96
C ASP A 196 -9.38 -32.61 -1.86
N ILE A 197 -9.30 -32.84 -3.19
CA ILE A 197 -8.94 -31.78 -4.13
C ILE A 197 -9.94 -30.63 -4.04
N LYS A 198 -9.42 -29.42 -3.79
CA LYS A 198 -10.15 -28.17 -3.83
C LYS A 198 -9.80 -27.46 -5.13
N LEU A 199 -10.81 -27.00 -5.86
CA LEU A 199 -10.65 -26.10 -7.00
C LEU A 199 -11.20 -24.73 -6.63
N GLY A 200 -10.49 -23.67 -7.00
CA GLY A 200 -10.86 -22.27 -6.78
C GLY A 200 -10.93 -21.48 -8.08
N LEU A 201 -11.85 -20.53 -8.13
CA LEU A 201 -11.96 -19.48 -9.14
C LEU A 201 -11.92 -18.15 -8.40
N ASN A 202 -11.01 -17.27 -8.79
CA ASN A 202 -10.81 -15.97 -8.16
C ASN A 202 -10.92 -14.86 -9.20
N PHE A 203 -11.46 -13.72 -8.79
CA PHE A 203 -11.64 -12.55 -9.61
C PHE A 203 -11.35 -11.29 -8.82
N GLY A 204 -10.76 -10.30 -9.48
CA GLY A 204 -10.48 -8.99 -8.94
C GLY A 204 -10.66 -7.91 -9.98
N VAL A 205 -11.07 -6.73 -9.55
CA VAL A 205 -11.23 -5.56 -10.43
C VAL A 205 -10.87 -4.30 -9.67
N ASP A 206 -10.17 -3.40 -10.36
CA ASP A 206 -10.15 -1.97 -10.05
C ASP A 206 -11.00 -1.28 -11.10
N ARG A 207 -12.09 -0.61 -10.69
CA ARG A 207 -13.00 0.06 -11.62
C ARG A 207 -12.43 1.37 -12.15
N ASP A 208 -11.50 2.00 -11.44
CA ASP A 208 -10.86 3.22 -11.87
C ASP A 208 -9.51 3.45 -11.18
N GLN A 209 -8.41 3.11 -11.84
CA GLN A 209 -7.08 3.28 -11.24
C GLN A 209 -6.71 4.73 -10.92
N TYR A 210 -7.34 5.73 -11.54
CA TYR A 210 -7.04 7.14 -11.29
C TYR A 210 -7.68 7.68 -10.01
N ALA A 211 -8.71 7.02 -9.47
CA ALA A 211 -9.51 7.52 -8.33
C ALA A 211 -8.76 7.62 -6.98
N LYS A 212 -7.44 7.39 -6.95
CA LYS A 212 -6.57 7.84 -5.86
C LYS A 212 -6.58 9.37 -5.72
N TYR A 213 -6.60 10.08 -6.84
CA TYR A 213 -6.60 11.54 -6.89
C TYR A 213 -8.01 12.04 -7.20
N ILE A 214 -8.47 13.01 -6.41
CA ILE A 214 -9.79 13.63 -6.54
C ILE A 214 -9.72 14.68 -7.66
N ASP A 215 -10.87 14.88 -8.31
CA ASP A 215 -11.16 15.96 -9.25
C ASP A 215 -12.40 16.66 -8.69
N SER A 216 -12.17 17.79 -8.02
CA SER A 216 -13.17 18.45 -7.16
C SER A 216 -14.23 19.21 -7.95
N ASP A 217 -13.89 19.76 -9.11
CA ASP A 217 -14.82 20.52 -9.97
C ASP A 217 -15.34 19.75 -11.19
N GLY A 218 -14.80 18.54 -11.41
CA GLY A 218 -15.26 17.57 -12.39
C GLY A 218 -14.87 17.92 -13.81
N ASP A 219 -13.82 18.72 -14.00
CA ASP A 219 -13.35 19.10 -15.32
C ASP A 219 -12.48 18.02 -15.97
N GLY A 220 -12.01 17.01 -15.23
CA GLY A 220 -11.15 15.93 -15.68
C GLY A 220 -9.66 16.17 -15.44
N ILE A 221 -9.27 17.22 -14.74
CA ILE A 221 -7.91 17.49 -14.23
C ILE A 221 -7.92 17.22 -12.71
N PRO A 222 -7.24 16.17 -12.23
CA PRO A 222 -7.09 15.91 -10.80
C PRO A 222 -6.46 17.07 -10.03
N ASP A 223 -7.00 17.35 -8.84
CA ASP A 223 -6.60 18.43 -7.93
C ASP A 223 -5.10 18.47 -7.61
N VAL A 224 -4.41 17.33 -7.72
CA VAL A 224 -2.95 17.23 -7.46
C VAL A 224 -2.11 18.02 -8.47
N TYR A 225 -2.64 18.30 -9.67
CA TYR A 225 -2.00 19.17 -10.67
C TYR A 225 -2.96 20.14 -11.34
N ASP A 226 -4.17 20.28 -10.82
CA ASP A 226 -5.05 21.39 -11.13
C ASP A 226 -4.62 22.62 -10.31
N LYS A 227 -4.32 23.74 -10.98
CA LYS A 227 -4.00 25.01 -10.32
C LYS A 227 -5.23 25.72 -9.77
N PHE A 228 -6.41 25.42 -10.30
CA PHE A 228 -7.70 25.98 -9.92
C PHE A 228 -8.73 24.87 -9.64
N PRO A 229 -8.50 23.97 -8.65
CA PRO A 229 -9.27 22.73 -8.42
C PRO A 229 -10.76 22.91 -8.05
N ASN A 230 -11.25 24.15 -7.98
CA ASN A 230 -12.64 24.46 -7.69
C ASN A 230 -13.32 25.25 -8.82
N ASP A 231 -12.65 25.45 -9.96
CA ASP A 231 -13.17 26.19 -11.11
C ASP A 231 -12.85 25.48 -12.43
N LYS A 232 -13.79 24.63 -12.85
CA LYS A 232 -13.76 23.79 -14.06
C LYS A 232 -13.43 24.47 -15.40
N ARG A 233 -13.30 25.79 -15.41
CA ARG A 233 -12.95 26.60 -16.59
C ARG A 233 -11.44 26.73 -16.77
N TYR A 234 -10.68 26.54 -15.71
CA TYR A 234 -9.26 26.88 -15.62
C TYR A 234 -8.54 25.76 -14.89
N TRP A 235 -7.32 25.43 -15.32
CA TRP A 235 -6.54 24.38 -14.67
C TRP A 235 -5.01 24.60 -14.73
N LEU A 236 -4.55 25.57 -15.52
CA LEU A 236 -3.13 25.92 -15.66
C LEU A 236 -2.85 27.36 -15.22
N ASP A 237 -1.68 27.53 -14.62
CA ASP A 237 -1.05 28.77 -14.18
C ASP A 237 0.45 28.56 -14.36
N THR A 238 0.92 28.86 -15.56
CA THR A 238 2.25 28.49 -16.08
C THR A 238 3.35 29.22 -15.31
N ASP A 239 3.18 30.50 -15.03
CA ASP A 239 4.16 31.30 -14.29
C ASP A 239 3.95 31.31 -12.76
N ASN A 240 2.81 30.76 -12.30
CA ASN A 240 2.39 30.67 -10.88
C ASN A 240 2.13 32.02 -10.23
N ASP A 241 1.61 33.00 -10.98
CA ASP A 241 1.21 34.31 -10.45
C ASP A 241 -0.22 34.33 -9.86
N GLY A 242 -0.98 33.24 -10.06
CA GLY A 242 -2.35 33.06 -9.60
C GLY A 242 -3.43 33.46 -10.60
N ILE A 243 -3.05 33.88 -11.81
CA ILE A 243 -3.95 34.17 -12.94
C ILE A 243 -3.96 32.94 -13.87
N PRO A 244 -5.13 32.41 -14.24
CA PRO A 244 -5.19 31.31 -15.18
C PRO A 244 -4.64 31.69 -16.56
N ASP A 245 -3.91 30.76 -17.20
CA ASP A 245 -3.32 30.95 -18.53
C ASP A 245 -4.34 31.46 -19.56
N GLU A 246 -5.60 31.01 -19.51
CA GLU A 246 -6.65 31.43 -20.45
C GLU A 246 -7.05 32.91 -20.34
N ILE A 247 -6.76 33.56 -19.22
CA ILE A 247 -7.07 34.97 -18.95
C ILE A 247 -5.84 35.76 -18.50
N ASP A 248 -4.65 35.24 -18.75
CA ASP A 248 -3.39 35.89 -18.47
C ASP A 248 -2.88 36.62 -19.73
N ILE A 249 -2.25 37.77 -19.51
CA ILE A 249 -1.62 38.60 -20.54
C ILE A 249 -0.10 38.37 -20.64
N ASP A 250 0.52 37.62 -19.73
CA ASP A 250 1.95 37.27 -19.72
C ASP A 250 2.12 35.81 -19.24
N ILE A 251 1.62 34.85 -20.04
CA ILE A 251 1.41 33.44 -19.62
C ILE A 251 2.66 32.77 -19.02
N ASN A 252 3.87 33.09 -19.52
CA ASN A 252 5.12 32.52 -19.04
C ASN A 252 5.96 33.46 -18.16
N GLY A 253 5.36 34.55 -17.66
CA GLY A 253 5.93 35.42 -16.63
C GLY A 253 7.23 36.10 -17.03
N THR A 254 7.34 36.51 -18.30
CA THR A 254 8.56 37.14 -18.84
C THR A 254 8.71 38.60 -18.39
N GLY A 255 7.63 39.20 -17.89
CA GLY A 255 7.50 40.63 -17.60
C GLY A 255 7.14 41.48 -18.82
N LEU A 256 6.87 40.85 -19.97
CA LEU A 256 6.39 41.48 -21.20
C LEU A 256 5.01 40.94 -21.56
N ILE A 257 4.09 41.82 -21.95
CA ILE A 257 2.76 41.40 -22.41
C ILE A 257 2.91 40.54 -23.67
N ASP A 258 2.20 39.42 -23.71
CA ASP A 258 2.14 38.54 -24.86
C ASP A 258 1.60 39.25 -26.10
N HIS A 259 2.20 38.97 -27.25
CA HIS A 259 1.74 39.56 -28.50
C HIS A 259 0.31 39.04 -28.84
N PRO A 260 -0.65 39.91 -29.21
CA PRO A 260 -2.03 39.50 -29.50
C PRO A 260 -2.24 38.44 -30.58
N SER A 261 -1.23 38.19 -31.42
CA SER A 261 -1.29 37.15 -32.45
C SER A 261 -1.08 35.74 -31.91
N ILE A 262 -0.48 35.59 -30.72
CA ILE A 262 -0.20 34.31 -30.06
C ILE A 262 -1.01 34.15 -28.77
N ASN A 263 -1.38 35.26 -28.12
CA ASN A 263 -2.35 35.29 -27.02
C ASN A 263 -3.54 36.18 -27.41
N PRO A 264 -4.63 35.61 -27.96
CA PRO A 264 -5.80 36.38 -28.37
C PRO A 264 -6.47 37.15 -27.23
N TYR A 265 -6.36 36.70 -25.98
CA TYR A 265 -6.93 37.36 -24.82
C TYR A 265 -6.40 38.79 -24.64
N VAL A 266 -5.09 39.00 -24.89
CA VAL A 266 -4.48 40.34 -24.89
C VAL A 266 -5.16 41.25 -25.92
N GLY A 267 -5.47 40.73 -27.10
CA GLY A 267 -6.14 41.49 -28.17
C GLY A 267 -7.57 41.87 -27.82
N ASP A 268 -8.28 41.01 -27.08
CA ASP A 268 -9.65 41.26 -26.62
C ASP A 268 -9.70 42.31 -25.50
N ILE A 269 -8.75 42.27 -24.56
CA ILE A 269 -8.65 43.24 -23.46
C ILE A 269 -8.05 44.58 -23.91
N TYR A 270 -7.07 44.56 -24.83
CA TYR A 270 -6.39 45.74 -25.35
C TYR A 270 -6.47 45.84 -26.89
N PRO A 271 -7.65 46.16 -27.46
CA PRO A 271 -7.79 46.27 -28.90
C PRO A 271 -6.84 47.31 -29.51
N GLY A 272 -6.03 46.88 -30.48
CA GLY A 272 -5.10 47.75 -31.20
C GLY A 272 -3.81 48.10 -30.44
N ILE A 273 -3.47 47.38 -29.36
CA ILE A 273 -2.25 47.59 -28.57
C ILE A 273 -0.95 47.57 -29.39
N THR A 274 -0.95 46.92 -30.55
CA THR A 274 0.21 46.84 -31.46
C THR A 274 0.35 48.06 -32.38
N ALA A 275 -0.65 48.95 -32.44
CA ALA A 275 -0.64 50.09 -33.36
C ALA A 275 0.38 51.16 -32.93
N GLY A 276 1.54 51.18 -33.59
CA GLY A 276 2.62 52.12 -33.31
C GLY A 276 3.50 51.75 -32.11
N ALA A 277 3.30 50.56 -31.54
CA ALA A 277 4.17 49.99 -30.52
C ALA A 277 5.45 49.39 -31.13
N ASP A 278 6.54 49.39 -30.37
CA ASP A 278 7.77 48.68 -30.74
C ASP A 278 7.52 47.17 -30.64
N SER A 279 7.96 46.42 -31.65
CA SER A 279 7.90 44.96 -31.67
C SER A 279 8.59 44.30 -30.47
N THR A 280 9.61 44.94 -29.89
CA THR A 280 10.33 44.42 -28.72
C THR A 280 9.59 44.63 -27.40
N ALA A 281 8.45 45.33 -27.41
CA ALA A 281 7.63 45.56 -26.21
C ALA A 281 6.72 44.37 -25.86
N PHE A 282 6.68 43.35 -26.74
CA PHE A 282 5.83 42.19 -26.56
C PHE A 282 6.66 40.91 -26.45
N ASN A 283 6.12 39.95 -25.70
CA ASN A 283 6.57 38.57 -25.76
C ASN A 283 6.01 37.89 -27.02
N TRP A 284 6.89 37.27 -27.81
CA TRP A 284 6.53 36.55 -29.04
C TRP A 284 6.66 35.02 -28.89
N HIS A 285 7.06 34.56 -27.71
CA HIS A 285 7.33 33.16 -27.42
C HIS A 285 6.62 32.77 -26.13
N ILE A 286 5.40 32.28 -26.28
CA ILE A 286 4.65 31.69 -25.18
C ILE A 286 5.04 30.23 -25.05
N VAL A 287 5.43 29.88 -23.83
CA VAL A 287 5.77 28.54 -23.44
C VAL A 287 4.83 28.15 -22.30
N GLN A 288 3.80 27.37 -22.62
CA GLN A 288 2.70 27.04 -21.71
C GLN A 288 2.85 25.63 -21.13
N ASP A 289 2.58 25.48 -19.84
CA ASP A 289 2.45 24.17 -19.21
C ASP A 289 1.31 23.35 -19.84
N GLN A 290 1.32 22.03 -19.64
CA GLN A 290 0.25 21.15 -20.11
C GLN A 290 -0.24 20.25 -18.98
N ALA A 291 -1.55 19.99 -18.95
CA ALA A 291 -2.16 19.05 -18.01
C ALA A 291 -2.88 17.93 -18.77
N THR A 292 -2.62 16.68 -18.38
CA THR A 292 -3.25 15.52 -18.99
C THR A 292 -4.67 15.35 -18.48
N LYS A 293 -5.67 15.56 -19.34
CA LYS A 293 -7.08 15.38 -19.00
C LYS A 293 -7.53 13.91 -18.95
N ILE A 294 -8.09 13.49 -17.83
CA ILE A 294 -8.64 12.15 -17.61
C ILE A 294 -10.10 12.11 -18.08
N LYS A 295 -10.31 11.59 -19.28
CA LYS A 295 -11.64 11.56 -19.91
C LYS A 295 -12.52 10.37 -19.51
N LYS A 296 -11.90 9.30 -18.99
CA LYS A 296 -12.59 8.05 -18.66
C LYS A 296 -11.82 7.29 -17.60
N ALA A 297 -12.56 6.68 -16.67
CA ALA A 297 -12.04 5.71 -15.72
C ALA A 297 -11.22 4.60 -16.42
N LYS A 298 -10.06 4.27 -15.84
CA LYS A 298 -9.17 3.20 -16.35
C LYS A 298 -9.35 1.94 -15.50
N SER A 299 -10.29 1.09 -15.91
CA SER A 299 -10.58 -0.17 -15.21
C SER A 299 -9.57 -1.27 -15.54
N LEU A 300 -9.23 -2.09 -14.55
CA LEU A 300 -8.36 -3.25 -14.65
C LEU A 300 -9.08 -4.51 -14.13
N TYR A 301 -8.95 -5.62 -14.85
CA TYR A 301 -9.56 -6.89 -14.48
C TYR A 301 -8.49 -7.98 -14.34
N ILE A 302 -8.54 -8.74 -13.26
CA ILE A 302 -7.64 -9.86 -12.97
C ILE A 302 -8.45 -11.09 -12.57
N SER A 303 -8.01 -12.27 -12.97
CA SER A 303 -8.68 -13.52 -12.59
C SER A 303 -7.66 -14.65 -12.40
N SER A 304 -8.00 -15.62 -11.56
CA SER A 304 -7.19 -16.84 -11.42
C SER A 304 -8.05 -18.09 -11.24
N ILE A 305 -7.49 -19.22 -11.62
CA ILE A 305 -7.97 -20.55 -11.25
C ILE A 305 -6.88 -21.23 -10.42
N ASP A 306 -7.28 -21.89 -9.34
CA ASP A 306 -6.34 -22.60 -8.48
C ASP A 306 -6.84 -24.00 -8.15
N TYR A 307 -5.90 -24.85 -7.76
CA TYR A 307 -6.22 -26.10 -7.08
C TYR A 307 -5.33 -26.29 -5.86
N SER A 308 -5.86 -26.99 -4.85
CA SER A 308 -5.11 -27.48 -3.71
C SER A 308 -5.44 -28.94 -3.45
N LEU A 309 -4.39 -29.74 -3.24
CA LEU A 309 -4.45 -31.16 -2.97
C LEU A 309 -3.70 -31.46 -1.67
N PRO A 310 -4.42 -31.70 -0.56
CA PRO A 310 -3.83 -32.21 0.68
C PRO A 310 -3.27 -33.62 0.43
N ILE A 311 -1.95 -33.77 0.55
CA ILE A 311 -1.25 -35.07 0.43
C ILE A 311 -1.24 -35.76 1.79
N ILE A 312 -0.95 -34.99 2.84
CA ILE A 312 -0.98 -35.41 4.25
C ILE A 312 -1.71 -34.33 5.03
N ASP A 313 -2.70 -34.71 5.81
CA ASP A 313 -3.40 -33.80 6.72
C ASP A 313 -3.55 -34.47 8.08
N THR A 314 -2.57 -34.23 8.96
CA THR A 314 -2.53 -34.73 10.33
C THR A 314 -2.15 -33.59 11.26
N ASP A 315 -2.40 -33.75 12.56
CA ASP A 315 -2.05 -32.73 13.56
C ASP A 315 -0.54 -32.43 13.64
N ARG A 316 0.32 -33.37 13.22
CA ARG A 316 1.79 -33.23 13.29
C ARG A 316 2.45 -32.80 11.98
N LEU A 317 1.84 -33.16 10.87
CA LEU A 317 2.34 -32.92 9.52
C LEU A 317 1.16 -32.63 8.60
N LYS A 318 1.18 -31.45 8.00
CA LYS A 318 0.34 -31.08 6.87
C LYS A 318 1.25 -30.88 5.67
N LEU A 319 0.94 -31.54 4.57
CA LEU A 319 1.64 -31.43 3.29
C LEU A 319 0.60 -31.29 2.20
N GLN A 320 0.73 -30.26 1.37
CA GLN A 320 -0.16 -30.03 0.24
C GLN A 320 0.65 -29.74 -1.02
N ASN A 321 0.11 -30.17 -2.15
CA ASN A 321 0.50 -29.68 -3.47
C ASN A 321 -0.59 -28.74 -3.98
N TYR A 322 -0.19 -27.69 -4.67
CA TYR A 322 -1.13 -26.72 -5.24
C TYR A 322 -0.58 -26.15 -6.53
N GLY A 323 -1.46 -25.49 -7.26
CA GLY A 323 -1.10 -24.67 -8.41
C GLY A 323 -2.12 -23.58 -8.62
N GLU A 324 -1.70 -22.52 -9.30
CA GLU A 324 -2.54 -21.37 -9.61
C GLU A 324 -2.15 -20.79 -10.97
N PHE A 325 -3.13 -20.52 -11.81
CA PHE A 325 -2.95 -19.82 -13.08
C PHE A 325 -3.77 -18.53 -13.07
N ALA A 326 -3.11 -17.41 -13.29
CA ALA A 326 -3.68 -16.07 -13.22
C ALA A 326 -3.51 -15.31 -14.54
N ILE A 327 -4.48 -14.47 -14.88
CA ILE A 327 -4.48 -13.60 -16.06
C ILE A 327 -4.82 -12.17 -15.62
N ILE A 328 -3.98 -11.21 -16.05
CA ILE A 328 -4.32 -9.79 -16.06
C ILE A 328 -4.89 -9.48 -17.44
N ASN A 329 -6.16 -9.09 -17.52
CA ASN A 329 -6.87 -8.95 -18.78
C ASN A 329 -6.23 -7.88 -19.68
N GLY A 330 -5.96 -8.22 -20.94
CA GLY A 330 -5.27 -7.33 -21.89
C GLY A 330 -3.75 -7.28 -21.76
N HIS A 331 -3.17 -7.98 -20.77
CA HIS A 331 -1.73 -7.98 -20.48
C HIS A 331 -1.17 -9.40 -20.49
N GLY A 332 -0.60 -9.87 -19.38
CA GLY A 332 0.04 -11.16 -19.26
C GLY A 332 -0.68 -12.16 -18.37
N ASN A 333 -0.06 -13.33 -18.23
CA ASN A 333 -0.48 -14.42 -17.35
C ASN A 333 0.69 -14.95 -16.51
N GLY A 334 0.34 -15.60 -15.41
CA GLY A 334 1.28 -16.21 -14.48
C GLY A 334 0.81 -17.57 -14.02
N LEU A 335 1.76 -18.46 -13.74
CA LEU A 335 1.54 -19.82 -13.29
C LEU A 335 2.43 -20.13 -12.09
N ILE A 336 1.83 -20.60 -11.01
CA ILE A 336 2.51 -21.36 -9.96
C ILE A 336 2.23 -22.83 -10.24
N PHE A 337 3.24 -23.58 -10.67
CA PHE A 337 3.19 -25.04 -10.69
C PHE A 337 4.58 -25.65 -10.94
N PRO A 338 5.00 -26.64 -10.13
CA PRO A 338 4.34 -27.13 -8.93
C PRO A 338 4.52 -26.19 -7.73
N GLY A 339 3.48 -26.06 -6.90
CA GLY A 339 3.54 -25.45 -5.56
C GLY A 339 3.44 -26.50 -4.47
N PHE A 340 4.19 -26.34 -3.39
CA PHE A 340 4.18 -27.20 -2.21
C PHE A 340 4.10 -26.36 -0.94
N GLY A 341 3.18 -26.71 -0.06
CA GLY A 341 3.05 -26.13 1.27
C GLY A 341 3.20 -27.22 2.33
N ALA A 342 3.93 -26.94 3.39
CA ALA A 342 4.10 -27.86 4.50
C ALA A 342 4.00 -27.14 5.84
N LYS A 343 3.31 -27.76 6.80
CA LYS A 343 3.34 -27.37 8.21
C LYS A 343 3.75 -28.57 9.06
N PHE A 344 4.81 -28.45 9.84
CA PHE A 344 5.33 -29.54 10.66
C PHE A 344 6.08 -29.02 11.88
N PHE A 345 5.77 -29.55 13.06
CA PHE A 345 6.34 -29.07 14.32
C PHE A 345 6.18 -27.55 14.46
N ILE A 346 7.31 -26.83 14.47
CA ILE A 346 7.38 -25.38 14.58
C ILE A 346 7.48 -24.69 13.20
N PHE A 347 7.50 -25.45 12.10
CA PHE A 347 7.82 -24.93 10.78
C PHE A 347 6.60 -24.78 9.88
N ASP A 348 6.52 -23.64 9.22
CA ASP A 348 5.70 -23.40 8.02
C ASP A 348 6.63 -23.23 6.83
N ALA A 349 6.48 -24.03 5.79
CA ALA A 349 7.33 -24.00 4.61
C ALA A 349 6.52 -23.93 3.31
N LYS A 350 7.10 -23.26 2.32
CA LYS A 350 6.53 -23.09 0.99
C LYS A 350 7.63 -23.23 -0.07
N LEU A 351 7.33 -23.89 -1.17
CA LEU A 351 8.18 -23.96 -2.36
C LEU A 351 7.31 -23.92 -3.62
N GLU A 352 7.63 -23.02 -4.54
CA GLU A 352 6.85 -22.72 -5.74
C GLU A 352 7.77 -22.59 -6.94
N MET A 353 7.46 -23.30 -8.03
CA MET A 353 7.94 -22.90 -9.35
C MET A 353 6.96 -21.87 -9.92
N ARG A 354 7.48 -20.72 -10.33
CA ARG A 354 6.75 -19.59 -10.86
C ARG A 354 7.14 -19.36 -12.31
N THR A 355 6.15 -19.18 -13.19
CA THR A 355 6.33 -18.83 -14.60
C THR A 355 5.44 -17.66 -14.94
N PHE A 356 5.99 -16.58 -15.48
CA PHE A 356 5.29 -15.35 -15.82
C PHE A 356 5.54 -15.01 -17.29
N SER A 357 4.50 -14.60 -18.02
CA SER A 357 4.64 -14.04 -19.36
C SER A 357 5.05 -12.57 -19.30
N ASN A 358 5.33 -11.97 -20.46
CA ASN A 358 5.37 -10.51 -20.56
C ASN A 358 4.02 -9.93 -20.09
N GLY A 359 4.03 -8.76 -19.45
CA GLY A 359 2.80 -8.12 -18.98
C GLY A 359 2.21 -8.69 -17.69
N PHE A 360 2.96 -9.52 -16.94
CA PHE A 360 2.47 -10.09 -15.69
C PHE A 360 3.36 -9.76 -14.49
N VAL A 361 2.75 -9.17 -13.47
CA VAL A 361 3.38 -8.92 -12.16
C VAL A 361 2.57 -9.70 -11.10
N PRO A 362 3.19 -10.64 -10.35
CA PRO A 362 2.49 -11.41 -9.32
C PRO A 362 2.08 -10.52 -8.15
N GLY A 363 0.97 -10.87 -7.50
CA GLY A 363 0.46 -10.10 -6.36
C GLY A 363 0.08 -8.68 -6.74
N PHE A 364 -0.50 -8.48 -7.93
CA PHE A 364 -0.75 -7.13 -8.47
C PHE A 364 -1.53 -6.24 -7.48
N PHE A 365 -2.55 -6.80 -6.82
CA PHE A 365 -3.18 -6.20 -5.64
C PHE A 365 -2.44 -6.63 -4.37
N ASP A 366 -1.40 -5.89 -4.02
CA ASP A 366 -0.59 -6.08 -2.81
C ASP A 366 -0.99 -5.09 -1.71
N ARG A 367 -0.28 -5.17 -0.58
CA ARG A 367 -0.41 -4.23 0.55
C ARG A 367 -0.23 -2.76 0.19
N LEU A 368 0.48 -2.45 -0.90
CA LEU A 368 0.81 -1.09 -1.32
C LEU A 368 -0.03 -0.65 -2.53
N TYR A 369 -1.00 -1.46 -2.96
CA TYR A 369 -1.74 -1.22 -4.18
C TYR A 369 -2.41 0.15 -4.17
N ASP A 370 -3.10 0.51 -3.10
CA ASP A 370 -3.78 1.81 -2.99
C ASP A 370 -2.82 3.01 -3.17
N GLU A 371 -1.54 2.85 -2.80
CA GLU A 371 -0.51 3.87 -3.00
C GLU A 371 0.11 3.86 -4.39
N GLN A 372 0.26 2.66 -4.96
CA GLN A 372 0.91 2.46 -6.24
C GLN A 372 -0.05 2.57 -7.43
N ARG A 373 -1.37 2.47 -7.21
CA ARG A 373 -2.41 2.40 -8.26
C ARG A 373 -2.30 3.53 -9.27
N SER A 374 -1.96 4.74 -8.82
CA SER A 374 -1.60 5.87 -9.67
C SER A 374 -0.60 6.80 -8.99
N LYS A 375 0.21 7.47 -9.81
CA LYS A 375 1.24 8.42 -9.37
C LYS A 375 1.20 9.66 -10.25
N PHE A 376 1.21 10.81 -9.59
CA PHE A 376 1.50 12.09 -10.24
C PHE A 376 2.95 12.12 -10.73
N HIS A 377 3.15 12.59 -11.95
CA HIS A 377 4.47 12.85 -12.51
C HIS A 377 4.48 14.19 -13.25
N THR A 378 5.68 14.76 -13.36
CA THR A 378 5.93 15.99 -14.09
C THR A 378 7.12 15.77 -15.02
N THR A 379 6.93 16.09 -16.29
CA THR A 379 7.98 15.98 -17.32
C THR A 379 8.34 17.38 -17.79
N ILE A 380 9.64 17.70 -17.87
CA ILE A 380 10.12 18.93 -18.49
C ILE A 380 10.27 18.65 -19.98
N GLU A 381 9.50 19.32 -20.83
CA GLU A 381 9.49 19.05 -22.27
C GLU A 381 10.45 19.94 -23.06
N SER A 382 10.49 21.25 -22.79
CA SER A 382 11.49 22.16 -23.35
C SER A 382 11.57 23.47 -22.56
N CYS A 383 12.61 24.26 -22.83
CA CYS A 383 12.83 25.56 -22.22
C CYS A 383 12.99 26.64 -23.31
N ASP A 384 12.51 27.85 -23.02
CA ASP A 384 12.74 29.01 -23.87
C ASP A 384 14.18 29.55 -23.74
N ASP A 385 14.50 30.57 -24.53
CA ASP A 385 15.80 31.25 -24.54
C ASP A 385 16.14 31.98 -23.22
N LEU A 386 15.16 32.14 -22.32
CA LEU A 386 15.30 32.70 -20.96
C LEU A 386 15.44 31.60 -19.88
N ASN A 387 15.54 30.32 -20.26
CA ASN A 387 15.50 29.14 -19.40
C ASN A 387 14.17 28.95 -18.62
N VAL A 388 13.08 29.52 -19.09
CA VAL A 388 11.74 29.19 -18.60
C VAL A 388 11.30 27.90 -19.27
N CYS A 389 11.21 26.83 -18.48
CA CYS A 389 10.86 25.50 -18.97
C CYS A 389 9.38 25.19 -18.72
N TYR A 390 8.68 24.71 -19.74
CA TYR A 390 7.32 24.21 -19.54
C TYR A 390 7.30 22.73 -19.13
N ARG A 391 6.27 22.42 -18.36
CA ARG A 391 6.05 21.15 -17.70
C ARG A 391 4.78 20.53 -18.23
N SER A 392 4.84 19.21 -18.45
CA SER A 392 3.65 18.40 -18.64
C SER A 392 3.33 17.66 -17.34
N TYR A 393 2.12 17.83 -16.86
CA TYR A 393 1.55 17.19 -15.68
C TYR A 393 0.65 16.03 -16.09
N GLY A 394 0.72 14.92 -15.34
CA GLY A 394 -0.16 13.79 -15.59
C GLY A 394 -0.09 12.71 -14.52
N LEU A 395 -0.89 11.67 -14.72
CA LEU A 395 -0.88 10.47 -13.89
C LEU A 395 -0.38 9.26 -14.69
N SER A 396 0.45 8.45 -14.06
CA SER A 396 0.78 7.08 -14.51
C SER A 396 0.11 6.08 -13.58
N THR A 397 -0.33 4.93 -14.08
CA THR A 397 -0.95 3.88 -13.25
C THR A 397 -0.01 2.70 -12.97
N LYS A 398 -0.30 1.90 -11.94
CA LYS A 398 0.44 0.66 -11.68
C LYS A 398 0.40 -0.28 -12.89
N GLU A 399 -0.69 -0.28 -13.64
CA GLU A 399 -0.83 -1.03 -14.90
C GLU A 399 0.24 -0.67 -15.94
N ASP A 400 0.77 0.57 -15.95
CA ASP A 400 1.80 0.96 -16.91
C ASP A 400 3.12 0.19 -16.67
N LEU A 401 3.36 -0.29 -15.43
CA LEU A 401 4.49 -1.17 -15.09
C LEU A 401 4.42 -2.53 -15.81
N LEU A 402 3.24 -2.96 -16.25
CA LEU A 402 3.08 -4.21 -16.99
C LEU A 402 3.76 -4.14 -18.35
N ASN A 403 3.89 -2.96 -18.96
CA ASN A 403 4.61 -2.78 -20.22
C ASN A 403 6.10 -3.16 -20.11
N ASP A 404 6.66 -3.01 -18.90
CA ASP A 404 8.05 -3.34 -18.58
C ASP A 404 8.21 -4.65 -17.81
N ALA A 405 7.12 -5.40 -17.63
CA ALA A 405 7.16 -6.73 -17.04
C ALA A 405 7.55 -7.76 -18.10
N TYR A 406 8.77 -8.30 -17.99
CA TYR A 406 9.29 -9.31 -18.91
C TYR A 406 9.00 -10.74 -18.42
N SER A 407 8.85 -11.65 -19.38
CA SER A 407 8.65 -13.06 -19.10
C SER A 407 9.79 -13.61 -18.25
N SER A 408 9.42 -14.38 -17.23
CA SER A 408 10.38 -14.95 -16.29
C SER A 408 9.93 -16.30 -15.75
N VAL A 409 10.90 -17.13 -15.36
CA VAL A 409 10.65 -18.43 -14.72
C VAL A 409 11.63 -18.62 -13.58
N GLY A 410 11.20 -19.24 -12.50
CA GLY A 410 12.07 -19.40 -11.35
C GLY A 410 11.43 -20.08 -10.16
N TRP A 411 12.25 -20.26 -9.13
CA TRP A 411 11.81 -20.83 -7.87
C TRP A 411 11.63 -19.73 -6.84
N PHE A 412 10.60 -19.88 -6.02
CA PHE A 412 10.40 -19.12 -4.80
C PHE A 412 10.12 -20.08 -3.66
N GLY A 413 10.63 -19.81 -2.47
CA GLY A 413 10.25 -20.57 -1.29
C GLY A 413 10.56 -19.83 -0.02
N PHE A 414 9.91 -20.23 1.06
CA PHE A 414 10.24 -19.77 2.40
C PHE A 414 10.15 -20.90 3.41
N VAL A 415 10.86 -20.72 4.52
CA VAL A 415 10.67 -21.47 5.75
C VAL A 415 10.54 -20.46 6.89
N ARG A 416 9.46 -20.60 7.66
CA ARG A 416 9.21 -19.89 8.90
C ARG A 416 9.26 -20.90 10.05
N ALA A 417 9.87 -20.54 11.17
CA ALA A 417 9.88 -21.28 12.40
C ALA A 417 9.23 -20.45 13.52
N SER A 418 8.27 -21.03 14.24
CA SER A 418 7.57 -20.46 15.40
C SER A 418 8.04 -21.18 16.66
N ILE A 419 8.98 -20.57 17.37
CA ILE A 419 9.64 -21.14 18.54
C ILE A 419 8.88 -20.68 19.79
N LEU A 420 8.19 -21.62 20.44
CA LEU A 420 7.52 -21.42 21.74
C LEU A 420 6.56 -20.21 21.75
N ASP A 421 5.97 -19.89 20.60
CA ASP A 421 5.03 -18.79 20.39
C ASP A 421 5.51 -17.39 20.81
N PHE A 422 6.81 -17.22 21.04
CA PHE A 422 7.42 -15.91 21.34
C PHE A 422 8.55 -15.55 20.40
N ALA A 423 9.14 -16.48 19.65
CA ALA A 423 10.22 -16.19 18.71
C ALA A 423 9.90 -16.74 17.33
N TYR A 424 10.11 -15.92 16.30
CA TYR A 424 9.81 -16.21 14.92
C TYR A 424 11.05 -16.00 14.08
N PHE A 425 11.45 -17.04 13.35
CA PHE A 425 12.49 -16.93 12.34
C PHE A 425 11.87 -17.17 10.98
N LYS A 426 12.21 -16.35 9.98
CA LYS A 426 11.79 -16.59 8.60
C LYS A 426 12.95 -16.37 7.67
N ILE A 427 13.06 -17.24 6.67
CA ILE A 427 13.94 -17.07 5.52
C ILE A 427 13.12 -17.33 4.26
N ALA A 428 13.21 -16.43 3.29
CA ALA A 428 12.59 -16.55 1.99
C ALA A 428 13.64 -16.35 0.90
N TYR A 429 13.58 -17.17 -0.13
CA TYR A 429 14.52 -17.14 -1.25
C TYR A 429 13.76 -17.18 -2.57
N GLN A 430 14.27 -16.46 -3.55
CA GLN A 430 13.77 -16.44 -4.91
C GLN A 430 14.94 -16.47 -5.88
N ASP A 431 14.79 -17.21 -6.97
CA ASP A 431 15.71 -17.23 -8.12
C ASP A 431 14.91 -17.19 -9.42
N MET A 432 14.84 -16.01 -10.05
CA MET A 432 14.07 -15.79 -11.28
C MET A 432 15.00 -15.48 -12.47
N TYR A 433 14.70 -16.12 -13.60
CA TYR A 433 15.38 -15.93 -14.88
C TYR A 433 14.45 -15.23 -15.86
N SER A 434 14.82 -14.03 -16.29
CA SER A 434 14.05 -13.25 -17.26
C SER A 434 14.58 -13.39 -18.69
N SER A 435 13.70 -13.27 -19.68
CA SER A 435 14.04 -13.25 -21.11
C SER A 435 14.99 -12.12 -21.52
N LYS A 436 15.12 -11.05 -20.71
CA LYS A 436 16.10 -9.98 -20.91
C LYS A 436 17.47 -10.23 -20.25
N ASN A 437 17.79 -11.47 -19.88
CA ASN A 437 19.01 -11.85 -19.16
C ASN A 437 19.21 -11.14 -17.81
N THR A 438 18.14 -10.56 -17.25
CA THR A 438 18.14 -10.16 -15.84
C THR A 438 17.95 -11.42 -15.00
N ILE A 439 19.02 -11.82 -14.31
CA ILE A 439 19.01 -12.87 -13.28
C ILE A 439 18.79 -12.15 -11.96
N GLY A 440 17.71 -12.48 -11.27
CA GLY A 440 17.36 -11.85 -10.00
C GLY A 440 17.18 -12.88 -8.91
N GLN A 441 18.26 -13.19 -8.20
CA GLN A 441 18.18 -13.84 -6.91
C GLN A 441 17.78 -12.82 -5.85
N SER A 442 16.86 -13.21 -4.98
CA SER A 442 16.48 -12.43 -3.82
C SER A 442 16.46 -13.31 -2.58
N LEU A 443 17.00 -12.79 -1.49
CA LEU A 443 16.99 -13.40 -0.17
C LEU A 443 16.35 -12.39 0.80
N TRP A 444 15.45 -12.88 1.62
CA TRP A 444 14.90 -12.14 2.76
C TRP A 444 15.01 -13.01 4.00
N SER A 445 15.33 -12.42 5.14
CA SER A 445 15.32 -13.11 6.41
C SER A 445 14.91 -12.19 7.55
N SER A 446 14.17 -12.73 8.51
CA SER A 446 13.84 -12.05 9.75
C SER A 446 14.02 -12.94 10.96
N VAL A 447 14.41 -12.32 12.06
CA VAL A 447 14.31 -12.88 13.41
C VAL A 447 13.51 -11.87 14.22
N THR A 448 12.35 -12.29 14.72
CA THR A 448 11.47 -11.46 15.55
C THR A 448 11.19 -12.17 16.86
N VAL A 449 11.27 -11.46 17.98
CA VAL A 449 10.93 -11.98 19.30
C VAL A 449 9.88 -11.09 19.95
N ASN A 450 8.81 -11.69 20.45
CA ASN A 450 7.71 -11.08 21.18
C ASN A 450 7.63 -11.72 22.57
N PRO A 451 8.62 -11.45 23.46
CA PRO A 451 8.78 -12.21 24.70
C PRO A 451 7.73 -11.83 25.74
N THR A 452 7.04 -12.82 26.30
CA THR A 452 6.17 -12.63 27.48
C THR A 452 6.94 -12.63 28.80
N PHE A 453 8.20 -13.09 28.79
CA PHE A 453 9.06 -13.25 29.97
C PHE A 453 10.02 -12.08 30.23
N ILE A 454 10.19 -11.18 29.26
CA ILE A 454 10.97 -9.96 29.44
C ILE A 454 9.95 -8.84 29.70
N PRO A 455 9.86 -8.31 30.94
CA PRO A 455 8.89 -7.27 31.24
C PRO A 455 9.03 -6.11 30.27
N ASN A 456 7.89 -5.64 29.77
CA ASN A 456 7.77 -4.48 28.89
C ASN A 456 8.45 -4.60 27.53
N LEU A 457 9.12 -5.69 27.16
CA LEU A 457 9.64 -5.84 25.80
C LEU A 457 8.57 -6.53 24.96
N GLU A 458 8.04 -5.82 23.96
CA GLU A 458 6.89 -6.32 23.21
C GLU A 458 7.28 -6.91 21.87
N GLU A 459 8.30 -6.34 21.25
CA GLU A 459 8.90 -6.87 20.03
C GLU A 459 10.38 -6.49 19.97
N ALA A 460 11.23 -7.40 19.49
CA ALA A 460 12.51 -7.05 18.92
C ALA A 460 12.72 -7.85 17.63
N GLY A 461 12.98 -7.15 16.53
CA GLY A 461 13.11 -7.71 15.20
C GLY A 461 14.40 -7.28 14.51
N ILE A 462 15.02 -8.19 13.77
CA ILE A 462 16.07 -7.89 12.80
C ILE A 462 15.61 -8.48 11.47
N TYR A 463 15.71 -7.66 10.43
CA TYR A 463 15.28 -7.94 9.07
C TYR A 463 16.45 -7.67 8.15
N TYR A 464 16.68 -8.59 7.23
CA TYR A 464 17.75 -8.49 6.25
C TYR A 464 17.24 -8.92 4.90
N SER A 465 17.68 -8.24 3.84
CA SER A 465 17.40 -8.63 2.48
C SER A 465 18.61 -8.39 1.57
N GLN A 466 18.72 -9.21 0.53
CA GLN A 466 19.48 -8.93 -0.70
C GLN A 466 18.51 -9.15 -1.85
N VAL A 467 18.17 -8.13 -2.63
CA VAL A 467 17.09 -8.23 -3.66
C VAL A 467 17.62 -7.99 -5.06
N HIS A 468 17.08 -8.72 -6.05
CA HIS A 468 17.42 -8.56 -7.47
C HIS A 468 18.93 -8.65 -7.77
N SER A 469 19.65 -9.49 -7.04
CA SER A 469 21.09 -9.70 -7.19
C SER A 469 21.39 -10.79 -8.22
N LYS A 470 22.53 -10.69 -8.93
CA LYS A 470 23.00 -11.77 -9.83
C LYS A 470 23.27 -13.07 -9.07
N TYR A 471 23.80 -12.96 -7.86
CA TYR A 471 23.96 -14.04 -6.90
C TYR A 471 23.86 -13.46 -5.49
N ILE A 472 23.39 -14.26 -4.53
CA ILE A 472 23.43 -13.86 -3.11
C ILE A 472 24.88 -13.88 -2.63
N ASN A 473 25.40 -12.72 -2.23
CA ASN A 473 26.78 -12.60 -1.78
C ASN A 473 26.86 -12.85 -0.28
N PHE A 474 27.17 -14.09 0.12
CA PHE A 474 27.38 -14.45 1.53
C PHE A 474 28.76 -14.02 2.06
N MET A 475 29.73 -13.77 1.18
CA MET A 475 31.08 -13.34 1.57
C MET A 475 31.09 -11.85 1.94
N ASN A 476 30.38 -11.03 1.17
CA ASN A 476 30.12 -9.61 1.43
C ASN A 476 28.60 -9.39 1.55
N PRO A 477 28.01 -9.68 2.73
CA PRO A 477 26.57 -9.55 2.95
C PRO A 477 26.09 -8.09 2.95
N ARG A 478 27.01 -7.14 3.13
CA ARG A 478 26.76 -5.71 2.89
C ARG A 478 27.21 -5.40 1.47
N ASN A 479 26.24 -5.15 0.60
CA ASN A 479 26.44 -4.81 -0.82
C ASN A 479 25.25 -3.96 -1.30
N GLU A 480 25.32 -3.44 -2.52
CA GLU A 480 24.34 -2.49 -3.07
C GLU A 480 22.90 -3.03 -3.15
N ALA A 481 22.74 -4.36 -3.20
CA ALA A 481 21.43 -4.98 -3.21
C ALA A 481 20.89 -5.29 -1.80
N ALA A 482 21.69 -5.03 -0.77
CA ALA A 482 21.38 -5.40 0.61
C ALA A 482 20.69 -4.27 1.39
N SER A 483 19.79 -4.65 2.29
CA SER A 483 19.25 -3.77 3.33
C SER A 483 19.17 -4.52 4.66
N LEU A 484 19.46 -3.81 5.73
CA LEU A 484 19.37 -4.30 7.10
C LEU A 484 18.47 -3.36 7.90
N THR A 485 17.49 -3.90 8.62
CA THR A 485 16.64 -3.13 9.51
C THR A 485 16.53 -3.83 10.86
N GLY A 486 16.90 -3.15 11.94
CA GLY A 486 16.58 -3.53 13.31
C GLY A 486 15.39 -2.74 13.83
N ARG A 487 14.51 -3.37 14.60
CA ARG A 487 13.35 -2.74 15.24
C ARG A 487 13.22 -3.26 16.66
N VAL A 488 12.96 -2.37 17.63
CA VAL A 488 12.68 -2.73 19.02
C VAL A 488 11.46 -1.93 19.46
N GLN A 489 10.53 -2.62 20.11
CA GLN A 489 9.34 -2.05 20.69
C GLN A 489 9.28 -2.38 22.18
N TYR A 490 9.34 -1.34 23.01
CA TYR A 490 9.39 -1.44 24.45
C TYR A 490 8.23 -0.68 25.09
N GLN A 491 7.36 -1.40 25.78
CA GLN A 491 6.24 -0.89 26.55
C GLN A 491 6.71 0.09 27.64
N LEU A 492 6.20 1.31 27.58
CA LEU A 492 6.33 2.32 28.63
C LEU A 492 5.13 2.29 29.59
N SER A 493 3.95 1.93 29.08
CA SER A 493 2.70 1.71 29.82
C SER A 493 1.80 0.73 29.06
N GLU A 494 0.66 0.32 29.63
CA GLU A 494 -0.33 -0.52 28.94
C GLU A 494 -0.75 0.02 27.56
N SER A 495 -0.64 1.33 27.33
CA SER A 495 -1.07 2.01 26.10
C SER A 495 0.05 2.68 25.31
N THR A 496 1.31 2.55 25.75
CA THR A 496 2.41 3.34 25.20
C THR A 496 3.64 2.48 25.04
N SER A 497 4.24 2.51 23.86
CA SER A 497 5.50 1.82 23.60
C SER A 497 6.49 2.76 22.93
N MET A 498 7.74 2.73 23.37
CA MET A 498 8.82 3.30 22.60
C MET A 498 9.15 2.35 21.45
N VAL A 499 9.24 2.87 20.23
CA VAL A 499 9.74 2.14 19.08
C VAL A 499 11.01 2.78 18.62
N ALA A 500 12.07 1.98 18.55
CA ALA A 500 13.31 2.35 17.91
C ALA A 500 13.49 1.48 16.67
N SER A 501 13.81 2.08 15.54
CA SER A 501 14.23 1.39 14.35
C SER A 501 15.54 1.95 13.84
N TYR A 502 16.36 1.04 13.31
CA TYR A 502 17.63 1.36 12.69
C TYR A 502 17.64 0.68 11.33
N SER A 503 17.95 1.40 10.26
CA SER A 503 18.04 0.84 8.92
C SER A 503 19.37 1.23 8.28
N GLU A 504 19.97 0.29 7.56
CA GLU A 504 21.13 0.49 6.70
C GLU A 504 20.74 0.09 5.27
N THR A 505 21.10 0.95 4.32
CA THR A 505 21.28 0.60 2.90
C THR A 505 22.70 0.94 2.49
N TYR A 506 23.16 0.36 1.38
CA TYR A 506 24.56 0.44 0.99
C TYR A 506 24.70 0.91 -0.45
N GLN A 507 25.71 1.71 -0.72
CA GLN A 507 26.06 2.20 -2.06
C GLN A 507 27.57 2.09 -2.23
N ASP A 508 28.02 1.38 -3.26
CA ASP A 508 29.45 1.20 -3.53
C ASP A 508 29.97 2.37 -4.37
N ILE A 509 30.37 3.44 -3.68
CA ILE A 509 30.83 4.67 -4.33
C ILE A 509 32.12 4.44 -5.13
N ASN A 510 32.97 3.52 -4.67
CA ASN A 510 34.30 3.31 -5.25
C ASN A 510 34.36 2.12 -6.25
N GLN A 511 33.26 1.36 -6.36
CA GLN A 511 33.08 0.20 -7.25
C GLN A 511 34.06 -0.97 -7.01
N ASP A 512 34.57 -1.13 -5.78
CA ASP A 512 35.46 -2.23 -5.41
C ASP A 512 34.71 -3.51 -4.99
N GLY A 513 33.38 -3.45 -4.91
CA GLY A 513 32.49 -4.54 -4.53
C GLY A 513 32.46 -4.83 -3.03
N VAL A 514 33.01 -3.94 -2.19
CA VAL A 514 33.16 -4.12 -0.75
C VAL A 514 32.81 -2.84 0.02
N ILE A 515 31.67 -2.88 0.71
CA ILE A 515 31.24 -1.77 1.57
C ILE A 515 32.13 -1.66 2.81
N LYS A 516 33.00 -0.64 2.85
CA LYS A 516 33.94 -0.38 3.97
C LYS A 516 33.91 1.07 4.45
N GLY A 517 33.60 2.02 3.57
CA GLY A 517 33.57 3.44 3.89
C GLY A 517 32.34 3.81 4.73
N LYS A 518 32.48 4.78 5.64
CA LYS A 518 31.30 5.39 6.30
C LYS A 518 30.40 6.11 5.28
N ASP A 519 30.99 6.56 4.18
CA ASP A 519 30.30 7.28 3.12
C ASP A 519 29.50 6.33 2.20
N GLU A 520 29.72 5.01 2.31
CA GLU A 520 29.05 3.95 1.52
C GLU A 520 27.87 3.31 2.28
N ILE A 521 27.66 3.72 3.54
CA ILE A 521 26.59 3.21 4.40
C ILE A 521 25.61 4.36 4.66
N ILE A 522 24.41 4.23 4.10
CA ILE A 522 23.32 5.14 4.38
C ILE A 522 22.55 4.53 5.55
N SER A 523 22.77 5.08 6.75
CA SER A 523 22.08 4.62 7.96
C SER A 523 21.07 5.63 8.45
N THR A 524 19.87 5.15 8.76
CA THR A 524 18.79 5.93 9.36
C THR A 524 18.44 5.35 10.72
N PHE A 525 18.48 6.17 11.77
CA PHE A 525 17.96 5.81 13.08
C PHE A 525 16.71 6.64 13.36
N ASN A 526 15.62 5.94 13.62
CA ASN A 526 14.36 6.54 14.02
C ASN A 526 13.99 6.04 15.41
N MET A 527 13.59 6.95 16.28
CA MET A 527 13.03 6.60 17.57
C MET A 527 11.80 7.44 17.77
N GLY A 528 10.70 6.77 18.09
CA GLY A 528 9.42 7.39 18.32
C GLY A 528 8.70 6.69 19.46
N VAL A 529 7.58 7.27 19.85
CA VAL A 529 6.64 6.58 20.74
C VAL A 529 5.54 6.05 19.84
N GLN A 530 5.49 4.72 19.68
CA GLN A 530 4.32 4.06 19.14
C GLN A 530 3.41 3.77 20.31
N PHE A 531 2.37 4.56 20.39
CA PHE A 531 1.36 4.24 21.36
C PHE A 531 0.57 3.00 20.87
N LYS A 532 0.38 2.04 21.78
CA LYS A 532 -0.24 0.74 21.49
C LYS A 532 -1.63 0.72 22.05
N PHE A 533 -2.57 0.32 21.22
CA PHE A 533 -3.97 0.51 21.48
C PHE A 533 -4.73 -0.73 21.13
#